data_AF-A0A7S1LVM7-F1
#
_entry.id   AF-A0A7S1LVM7-F1
#
_cell.length_a   1.000
_cell.length_b   1.000
_cell.length_c   1.000
_cell.angle_alpha   90.00
_cell.angle_beta   90.00
_cell.angle_gamma   90.00
#
_symmetry.space_group_name_H-M   'P 1'
#
loop_
_entity.id
_entity.type
_entity.pdbx_description
1 polymer ?
#
loop_
_entity_poly.entity_id
_entity_poly.type
_entity_poly.pdbx_seq_one_letter_code
_entity_poly.pdbx_strand_id
1 'polypeptide(L)'
;MWLFTGSGGACCSMSVCRSPQVISPSDTPAPAAKSKAASLGASPQSSKHMDTLSTAETRATGGGGSSPSTAGSPQELRKVSTPAVADHHAPAATLAKGRSADKLESAETASIASSTKNSTRSAYSAASSIGSEFINGKLPAHQRDIARIQSQMKTFVKGMVRGREMNVLSVDGQLRTCTCSFDRKLRSYSIVINKETRSIPLSKFKEVLQGTEPDDIATPLDELCATFVLDSGECLSFRFKDVQERESFAICLQIIVDGHQ
;
A
#
# COMPACT_ATOMS: atom_id res chain seq x y z
N MET A 1 -10.02 -7.23 -25.02
CA MET A 1 -9.26 -6.52 -26.05
C MET A 1 -9.58 -5.04 -25.89
N TRP A 2 -8.69 -4.27 -25.27
CA TRP A 2 -8.87 -2.83 -25.04
C TRP A 2 -8.34 -2.11 -26.28
N LEU A 3 -9.22 -1.57 -27.13
CA LEU A 3 -8.83 -0.82 -28.31
C LEU A 3 -8.61 0.65 -27.93
N PHE A 4 -7.35 1.07 -27.88
CA PHE A 4 -6.96 2.47 -27.78
C PHE A 4 -6.85 3.05 -29.20
N THR A 5 -7.92 3.70 -29.68
CA THR A 5 -7.82 4.62 -30.83
C THR A 5 -7.51 6.01 -30.30
N GLY A 6 -6.33 6.52 -30.65
CA GLY A 6 -5.97 7.91 -30.42
C GLY A 6 -6.80 8.82 -31.31
N SER A 7 -7.65 9.64 -30.69
CA SER A 7 -7.92 11.02 -31.11
C SER A 7 -8.66 11.69 -29.96
N GLY A 8 -8.44 13.00 -29.80
CA GLY A 8 -8.75 13.76 -28.61
C GLY A 8 -10.16 13.58 -28.03
N GLY A 9 -10.24 13.76 -26.72
CA GLY A 9 -11.49 14.11 -26.05
C GLY A 9 -12.51 12.98 -25.93
N ALA A 10 -12.25 12.01 -25.06
CA ALA A 10 -13.28 11.35 -24.25
C ALA A 10 -12.61 10.49 -23.18
N CYS A 11 -12.70 10.93 -21.94
CA CYS A 11 -12.35 10.15 -20.76
C CYS A 11 -13.13 8.84 -20.76
N CYS A 12 -12.46 7.69 -20.94
CA CYS A 12 -13.04 6.42 -20.56
C CYS A 12 -13.10 6.41 -19.04
N SER A 13 -14.27 6.79 -18.54
CA SER A 13 -14.65 6.75 -17.15
C SER A 13 -14.41 5.34 -16.64
N MET A 14 -13.35 5.14 -15.86
CA MET A 14 -13.51 4.32 -14.66
C MET A 14 -14.74 4.92 -13.98
N SER A 15 -15.74 4.12 -13.63
CA SER A 15 -16.91 4.60 -12.92
C SER A 15 -16.44 5.14 -11.58
N VAL A 16 -16.03 6.41 -11.61
CA VAL A 16 -15.90 7.30 -10.47
C VAL A 16 -17.28 7.23 -9.87
N CYS A 17 -17.42 6.53 -8.75
CA CYS A 17 -18.52 6.74 -7.85
C CYS A 17 -18.39 8.21 -7.42
N ARG A 18 -18.98 9.08 -8.23
CA ARG A 18 -19.09 10.50 -7.94
C ARG A 18 -20.07 10.53 -6.79
N SER A 19 -19.56 10.65 -5.57
CA SER A 19 -20.42 10.84 -4.40
C SER A 19 -21.44 11.93 -4.74
N PRO A 20 -22.73 11.73 -4.48
CA PRO A 20 -23.72 12.76 -4.70
C PRO A 20 -23.26 13.99 -3.93
N GLN A 21 -22.97 15.08 -4.65
CA GLN A 21 -22.73 16.36 -4.00
C GLN A 21 -23.95 16.66 -3.15
N VAL A 22 -23.76 16.69 -1.84
CA VAL A 22 -24.73 17.25 -0.91
C VAL A 22 -24.90 18.71 -1.32
N ILE A 23 -25.97 18.99 -2.05
CA ILE A 23 -26.42 20.34 -2.37
C ILE A 23 -26.83 20.93 -1.03
N SER A 24 -25.94 21.72 -0.42
CA SER A 24 -26.26 22.53 0.74
C SER A 24 -27.36 23.52 0.34
N PRO A 25 -28.57 23.48 0.95
CA PRO A 25 -29.57 24.51 0.72
C PRO A 25 -29.14 25.76 1.50
N SER A 26 -28.37 26.63 0.87
CA SER A 26 -28.15 28.01 1.33
C SER A 26 -29.27 28.88 0.78
N ASP A 27 -30.40 28.95 1.48
CA ASP A 27 -31.25 30.14 1.52
C ASP A 27 -32.31 29.97 2.60
N THR A 28 -32.09 30.62 3.74
CA THR A 28 -33.17 30.90 4.70
C THR A 28 -32.99 32.32 5.20
N PRO A 29 -33.95 33.22 4.95
CA PRO A 29 -33.84 34.61 5.37
C PRO A 29 -34.03 34.74 6.87
N ALA A 30 -33.31 35.71 7.43
CA ALA A 30 -33.32 36.11 8.82
C ALA A 30 -34.72 36.41 9.37
N PRO A 31 -34.99 36.06 10.65
CA PRO A 31 -35.86 36.85 11.49
C PRO A 31 -35.10 37.52 12.63
N ALA A 32 -35.52 38.76 12.88
CA ALA A 32 -34.96 39.70 13.82
C ALA A 32 -35.03 39.25 15.30
N ALA A 33 -34.02 39.74 16.03
CA ALA A 33 -33.95 40.04 17.44
C ALA A 33 -35.16 39.75 18.34
N LYS A 34 -34.89 39.10 19.50
CA LYS A 34 -35.29 39.63 20.82
C LYS A 34 -34.54 38.95 21.97
N SER A 35 -34.20 39.78 22.93
CA SER A 35 -33.38 39.62 24.11
C SER A 35 -34.06 38.84 25.24
N LYS A 36 -33.26 38.14 26.08
CA LYS A 36 -33.34 38.02 27.57
C LYS A 36 -32.47 36.83 28.01
N ALA A 37 -31.36 37.05 28.71
CA ALA A 37 -31.23 37.25 30.16
C ALA A 37 -31.38 35.94 30.98
N ALA A 38 -30.26 35.60 31.65
CA ALA A 38 -30.10 34.88 32.92
C ALA A 38 -30.55 33.41 33.03
N SER A 39 -29.61 32.52 33.38
CA SER A 39 -29.59 31.92 34.72
C SER A 39 -28.28 31.16 34.98
N LEU A 40 -27.62 31.54 36.08
CA LEU A 40 -26.59 30.78 36.77
C LEU A 40 -27.16 29.42 37.23
N GLY A 41 -26.38 28.35 37.07
CA GLY A 41 -26.72 27.02 37.58
C GLY A 41 -25.45 26.24 37.90
N ALA A 42 -24.96 26.42 39.12
CA ALA A 42 -23.93 25.59 39.72
C ALA A 42 -24.50 24.20 40.09
N SER A 43 -23.74 23.12 39.92
CA SER A 43 -23.17 22.36 41.06
C SER A 43 -22.60 20.99 40.65
N PRO A 44 -21.63 20.46 41.43
CA PRO A 44 -20.90 19.21 41.19
C PRO A 44 -21.43 18.02 42.01
N GLN A 45 -21.11 16.79 41.61
CA GLN A 45 -21.08 15.56 42.45
C GLN A 45 -20.42 14.44 41.60
N SER A 46 -19.23 13.92 41.91
CA SER A 46 -18.85 13.01 43.00
C SER A 46 -19.50 11.62 42.92
N SER A 47 -18.72 10.60 42.53
CA SER A 47 -18.89 9.16 42.89
C SER A 47 -17.81 8.34 42.15
N LYS A 48 -16.68 7.95 42.77
CA LYS A 48 -16.45 6.75 43.63
C LYS A 48 -16.45 5.40 42.90
N HIS A 49 -15.31 4.68 43.06
CA HIS A 49 -15.14 3.21 43.20
C HIS A 49 -15.53 2.32 41.99
N MET A 50 -14.76 1.31 41.55
CA MET A 50 -14.15 0.20 42.29
C MET A 50 -13.01 -0.50 41.52
N ASP A 51 -12.03 -1.02 42.27
CA ASP A 51 -11.11 -2.10 41.92
C ASP A 51 -11.84 -3.35 41.41
N THR A 52 -11.29 -4.09 40.44
CA THR A 52 -11.22 -5.57 40.52
C THR A 52 -10.14 -6.13 39.58
N LEU A 53 -9.13 -6.74 40.19
CA LEU A 53 -8.17 -7.66 39.57
C LEU A 53 -8.91 -8.91 39.03
N SER A 54 -8.60 -9.38 37.83
CA SER A 54 -8.92 -10.76 37.45
C SER A 54 -7.78 -11.43 36.71
N THR A 55 -7.17 -12.36 37.44
CA THR A 55 -6.20 -13.36 37.04
C THR A 55 -6.95 -14.62 36.60
N ALA A 56 -6.66 -15.12 35.39
CA ALA A 56 -6.85 -16.53 34.99
C ALA A 56 -6.10 -16.68 33.66
N GLU A 57 -4.86 -17.16 33.63
CA GLU A 57 -4.48 -18.58 33.66
C GLU A 57 -5.50 -19.50 32.98
N THR A 58 -5.23 -19.91 31.74
CA THR A 58 -5.86 -21.09 31.13
C THR A 58 -4.78 -21.92 30.46
N ARG A 59 -4.36 -22.96 31.19
CA ARG A 59 -3.75 -24.18 30.66
C ARG A 59 -4.85 -24.99 29.94
N ALA A 60 -4.63 -25.31 28.67
CA ALA A 60 -5.21 -26.46 27.98
C ALA A 60 -4.27 -26.77 26.79
N THR A 61 -3.46 -27.84 26.76
CA THR A 61 -3.76 -29.28 26.67
C THR A 61 -4.45 -29.68 25.35
N GLY A 62 -3.69 -30.33 24.46
CA GLY A 62 -4.17 -31.48 23.69
C GLY A 62 -4.63 -31.27 22.23
N GLY A 63 -4.14 -32.15 21.35
CA GLY A 63 -4.63 -32.39 19.98
C GLY A 63 -3.52 -32.21 18.94
N GLY A 64 -2.90 -33.24 18.33
CA GLY A 64 -3.44 -34.54 17.95
C GLY A 64 -4.08 -34.45 16.56
N GLY A 65 -3.31 -34.67 15.49
CA GLY A 65 -3.79 -34.69 14.10
C GLY A 65 -2.61 -34.78 13.12
N SER A 66 -2.09 -35.96 12.84
CA SER A 66 -2.53 -36.87 11.75
C SER A 66 -2.16 -36.35 10.36
N SER A 67 -1.07 -36.90 9.85
CA SER A 67 -0.55 -36.80 8.49
C SER A 67 -1.58 -37.19 7.42
N PRO A 68 -1.67 -36.49 6.29
CA PRO A 68 -2.29 -37.05 5.10
C PRO A 68 -1.25 -37.83 4.28
N SER A 69 -1.53 -39.13 4.12
CA SER A 69 -0.82 -40.06 3.24
C SER A 69 -1.04 -39.72 1.77
N THR A 70 0.06 -39.84 1.03
CA THR A 70 0.17 -40.22 -0.37
C THR A 70 -0.75 -41.38 -0.79
N ALA A 71 -1.49 -41.24 -1.89
CA ALA A 71 -1.65 -42.26 -2.96
C ALA A 71 -2.73 -41.85 -3.99
N GLY A 72 -2.43 -42.00 -5.30
CA GLY A 72 -3.46 -42.27 -6.31
C GLY A 72 -3.41 -41.47 -7.63
N SER A 73 -2.62 -41.94 -8.61
CA SER A 73 -2.77 -41.74 -10.08
C SER A 73 -4.11 -42.32 -10.61
N PRO A 74 -4.51 -42.34 -11.92
CA PRO A 74 -3.83 -41.98 -13.19
C PRO A 74 -4.69 -41.27 -14.28
N GLN A 75 -4.03 -40.91 -15.39
CA GLN A 75 -4.46 -40.74 -16.80
C GLN A 75 -5.95 -40.48 -17.17
N GLU A 76 -6.21 -39.42 -17.94
CA GLU A 76 -7.09 -39.52 -19.11
C GLU A 76 -6.54 -38.73 -20.30
N LEU A 77 -6.33 -39.48 -21.37
CA LEU A 77 -5.88 -39.11 -22.70
C LEU A 77 -7.03 -38.38 -23.43
N ARG A 78 -6.84 -37.11 -23.85
CA ARG A 78 -7.74 -36.50 -24.84
C ARG A 78 -7.00 -35.98 -26.06
N LYS A 79 -7.58 -36.37 -27.18
CA LYS A 79 -7.07 -36.48 -28.53
C LYS A 79 -7.59 -35.29 -29.34
N VAL A 80 -6.66 -34.62 -30.02
CA VAL A 80 -6.73 -34.05 -31.38
C VAL A 80 -8.09 -33.60 -31.91
N SER A 81 -8.18 -32.31 -32.27
CA SER A 81 -8.72 -31.87 -33.57
C SER A 81 -8.33 -30.42 -33.86
N THR A 82 -7.47 -30.25 -34.87
CA THR A 82 -7.24 -29.02 -35.65
C THR A 82 -8.47 -28.69 -36.51
N PRO A 83 -8.60 -27.42 -36.91
CA PRO A 83 -8.55 -27.17 -38.35
C PRO A 83 -7.68 -25.97 -38.76
N ALA A 84 -6.99 -26.16 -39.90
CA ALA A 84 -6.48 -25.13 -40.81
C ALA A 84 -7.65 -24.24 -41.30
N VAL A 85 -7.49 -23.02 -41.84
CA VAL A 85 -6.80 -22.65 -43.10
C VAL A 85 -6.65 -21.11 -43.18
N ALA A 86 -5.55 -20.67 -43.85
CA ALA A 86 -5.41 -19.48 -44.72
C ALA A 86 -5.57 -18.05 -44.15
N ASP A 87 -4.94 -16.98 -44.64
CA ASP A 87 -3.77 -16.68 -45.47
C ASP A 87 -3.71 -15.12 -45.55
N HIS A 88 -2.55 -14.54 -45.89
CA HIS A 88 -2.30 -13.13 -46.28
C HIS A 88 -2.39 -12.04 -45.16
N HIS A 89 -1.48 -11.07 -44.97
CA HIS A 89 -0.63 -10.35 -45.92
C HIS A 89 0.55 -9.68 -45.16
N ALA A 90 1.77 -9.79 -45.71
CA ALA A 90 2.93 -9.03 -45.28
C ALA A 90 2.85 -7.57 -45.77
N PRO A 91 3.61 -6.65 -45.14
CA PRO A 91 4.59 -5.92 -45.94
C PRO A 91 5.95 -5.67 -45.26
N ALA A 92 6.97 -5.98 -46.05
CA ALA A 92 8.17 -5.20 -46.40
C ALA A 92 8.90 -4.34 -45.34
N ALA A 93 10.19 -4.65 -45.27
CA ALA A 93 11.26 -3.96 -44.58
C ALA A 93 11.47 -2.51 -45.04
N THR A 94 12.00 -1.69 -44.12
CA THR A 94 12.97 -0.65 -44.48
C THR A 94 14.11 -0.62 -43.48
N LEU A 95 15.28 -0.91 -44.03
CA LEU A 95 16.60 -0.95 -43.43
C LEU A 95 17.13 0.49 -43.32
N ALA A 96 17.44 0.99 -42.13
CA ALA A 96 18.19 2.24 -41.97
C ALA A 96 19.42 1.99 -41.08
N LYS A 97 20.52 1.75 -41.79
CA LYS A 97 21.89 1.56 -41.32
C LYS A 97 22.53 2.95 -41.21
N GLY A 98 22.74 3.44 -40.00
CA GLY A 98 23.46 4.68 -39.71
C GLY A 98 24.71 4.40 -38.88
N ARG A 99 25.84 4.28 -39.56
CA ARG A 99 27.20 4.30 -38.99
C ARG A 99 27.56 5.74 -38.64
N SER A 100 28.12 5.96 -37.45
CA SER A 100 29.09 7.04 -37.21
C SER A 100 30.11 6.55 -36.20
N ALA A 101 31.27 6.19 -36.71
CA ALA A 101 32.51 6.02 -35.97
C ALA A 101 33.23 7.37 -35.85
N ASP A 102 34.26 7.38 -35.00
CA ASP A 102 35.28 8.41 -34.78
C ASP A 102 34.93 9.56 -33.84
N LYS A 103 35.55 9.55 -32.64
CA LYS A 103 36.80 10.30 -32.45
C LYS A 103 37.56 9.87 -31.19
N LEU A 104 38.79 9.44 -31.42
CA LEU A 104 39.88 9.14 -30.49
C LEU A 104 40.52 10.41 -29.90
N GLU A 105 41.32 10.17 -28.85
CA GLU A 105 42.40 11.01 -28.29
C GLU A 105 42.00 12.24 -27.46
N SER A 106 42.71 12.63 -26.40
CA SER A 106 43.85 12.10 -25.64
C SER A 106 44.03 13.07 -24.46
N ALA A 107 44.41 12.57 -23.28
CA ALA A 107 45.46 13.14 -22.44
C ALA A 107 45.40 12.56 -21.02
N GLU A 108 46.49 11.89 -20.69
CA GLU A 108 46.91 11.47 -19.37
C GLU A 108 46.89 12.61 -18.34
N THR A 109 46.53 12.28 -17.11
CA THR A 109 47.31 12.77 -15.96
C THR A 109 47.19 11.78 -14.82
N ALA A 110 48.32 11.15 -14.54
CA ALA A 110 48.55 10.23 -13.44
C ALA A 110 48.13 10.83 -12.10
N SER A 111 47.67 9.99 -11.17
CA SER A 111 48.19 10.01 -9.80
C SER A 111 47.67 8.89 -8.89
N ILE A 112 48.64 8.08 -8.49
CA ILE A 112 48.85 7.51 -7.15
C ILE A 112 48.04 6.25 -6.82
N ALA A 113 48.67 5.13 -7.17
CA ALA A 113 48.57 3.88 -6.45
C ALA A 113 48.87 4.08 -4.95
N SER A 114 47.91 3.74 -4.09
CA SER A 114 48.17 3.38 -2.70
C SER A 114 47.96 1.87 -2.56
N SER A 115 49.08 1.15 -2.67
CA SER A 115 49.21 -0.20 -2.18
C SER A 115 49.14 -0.18 -0.66
N THR A 116 47.99 -0.54 -0.09
CA THR A 116 47.96 -0.99 1.31
C THR A 116 47.59 -2.46 1.32
N LYS A 117 48.62 -3.29 1.16
CA LYS A 117 48.64 -4.67 1.63
C LYS A 117 48.51 -4.62 3.15
N ASN A 118 47.34 -4.99 3.65
CA ASN A 118 47.00 -5.41 5.02
C ASN A 118 45.50 -5.78 4.91
N SER A 119 44.94 -6.86 5.41
CA SER A 119 45.41 -7.88 6.32
C SER A 119 44.40 -9.02 6.20
N THR A 120 44.92 -10.24 6.05
CA THR A 120 44.42 -11.48 6.64
C THR A 120 43.02 -11.50 7.29
N ARG A 121 42.13 -12.30 6.68
CA ARG A 121 41.12 -13.17 7.33
C ARG A 121 40.46 -12.60 8.61
N SER A 122 39.37 -11.86 8.47
CA SER A 122 38.36 -11.75 9.53
C SER A 122 37.32 -12.85 9.37
N ALA A 123 37.70 -14.07 9.80
CA ALA A 123 36.81 -15.23 9.95
C ALA A 123 35.91 -15.11 11.20
N TYR A 124 35.35 -13.93 11.48
CA TYR A 124 34.45 -13.68 12.60
C TYR A 124 33.41 -12.62 12.21
N SER A 125 32.26 -13.07 11.72
CA SER A 125 31.02 -12.27 11.75
C SER A 125 29.83 -13.12 12.22
N ALA A 126 30.12 -14.16 13.01
CA ALA A 126 29.12 -15.02 13.65
C ALA A 126 28.75 -14.57 15.08
N ALA A 127 29.08 -13.33 15.49
CA ALA A 127 28.88 -12.84 16.85
C ALA A 127 28.15 -11.48 16.91
N SER A 128 27.04 -11.31 16.18
CA SER A 128 26.21 -10.08 16.28
C SER A 128 24.73 -10.32 16.54
N SER A 129 24.38 -11.39 17.27
CA SER A 129 22.99 -11.63 17.71
C SER A 129 22.80 -11.80 19.22
N ILE A 130 23.88 -11.84 20.04
CA ILE A 130 23.76 -12.07 21.50
C ILE A 130 23.72 -10.77 22.34
N GLY A 131 23.98 -9.61 21.75
CA GLY A 131 24.12 -8.34 22.48
C GLY A 131 22.89 -7.41 22.50
N SER A 132 21.79 -7.74 21.82
CA SER A 132 20.65 -6.79 21.71
C SER A 132 19.69 -6.84 22.90
N GLU A 133 19.72 -7.88 23.72
CA GLU A 133 18.76 -8.09 24.80
C GLU A 133 19.07 -7.19 26.03
N PHE A 134 20.36 -6.93 26.31
CA PHE A 134 20.77 -6.26 27.56
C PHE A 134 20.64 -4.73 27.55
N ILE A 135 20.68 -4.07 26.39
CA ILE A 135 20.48 -2.61 26.29
C ILE A 135 18.98 -2.26 26.22
N ASN A 136 18.15 -3.21 25.80
CA ASN A 136 16.73 -2.93 25.60
C ASN A 136 15.98 -2.68 26.91
N GLY A 137 16.47 -3.17 28.05
CA GLY A 137 15.82 -3.04 29.36
C GLY A 137 15.79 -1.63 29.97
N LYS A 138 16.66 -0.70 29.53
CA LYS A 138 16.78 0.66 30.13
C LYS A 138 16.18 1.80 29.30
N LEU A 139 15.71 1.53 28.09
CA LEU A 139 15.02 2.54 27.28
C LEU A 139 13.60 2.73 27.83
N PRO A 140 13.13 3.97 28.05
CA PRO A 140 11.74 4.27 28.40
C PRO A 140 10.78 3.60 27.42
N ALA A 141 9.62 3.11 27.90
CA ALA A 141 8.65 2.36 27.08
C ALA A 141 8.33 3.08 25.75
N HIS A 142 8.11 4.40 25.82
CA HIS A 142 7.85 5.26 24.67
C HIS A 142 8.96 5.22 23.60
N GLN A 143 10.23 5.10 24.00
CA GLN A 143 11.36 5.08 23.05
C GLN A 143 11.44 3.76 22.29
N ARG A 144 11.01 2.65 22.90
CA ARG A 144 10.95 1.34 22.22
C ARG A 144 9.87 1.32 21.15
N ASP A 145 8.73 1.96 21.41
CA ASP A 145 7.63 2.07 20.46
C ASP A 145 8.05 2.86 19.21
N ILE A 146 8.75 3.99 19.40
CA ILE A 146 9.30 4.78 18.30
C ILE A 146 10.26 3.95 17.44
N ALA A 147 11.19 3.23 18.06
CA ALA A 147 12.15 2.39 17.32
C ALA A 147 11.44 1.27 16.53
N ARG A 148 10.39 0.68 17.10
CA ARG A 148 9.57 -0.33 16.43
C ARG A 148 8.84 0.25 15.22
N ILE A 149 8.18 1.40 15.38
CA ILE A 149 7.47 2.10 14.30
C ILE A 149 8.43 2.49 13.18
N GLN A 150 9.61 3.03 13.51
CA GLN A 150 10.63 3.38 12.53
C GLN A 150 11.12 2.17 11.73
N SER A 151 11.31 1.02 12.38
CA SER A 151 11.70 -0.22 11.72
C SER A 151 10.62 -0.75 10.78
N GLN A 152 9.35 -0.71 11.22
CA GLN A 152 8.19 -1.07 10.41
C GLN A 152 8.06 -0.14 9.20
N MET A 153 8.14 1.17 9.41
CA MET A 153 8.11 2.19 8.37
C MET A 153 9.21 1.97 7.32
N LYS A 154 10.45 1.74 7.77
CA LYS A 154 11.59 1.50 6.87
C LYS A 154 11.36 0.25 6.00
N THR A 155 10.85 -0.82 6.60
CA THR A 155 10.55 -2.06 5.88
C THR A 155 9.41 -1.87 4.89
N PHE A 156 8.36 -1.16 5.31
CA PHE A 156 7.22 -0.81 4.49
C PHE A 156 7.63 0.00 3.25
N VAL A 157 8.32 1.14 3.45
CA VAL A 157 8.78 2.00 2.36
C VAL A 157 9.69 1.24 1.41
N LYS A 158 10.65 0.45 1.95
CA LYS A 158 11.54 -0.36 1.11
C LYS A 158 10.78 -1.38 0.27
N GLY A 159 9.74 -2.02 0.83
CA GLY A 159 8.87 -2.94 0.10
C GLY A 159 8.09 -2.23 -1.01
N MET A 160 7.47 -1.09 -0.69
CA MET A 160 6.68 -0.32 -1.65
C MET A 160 7.54 0.29 -2.76
N VAL A 161 8.74 0.81 -2.48
CA VAL A 161 9.66 1.30 -3.54
C VAL A 161 10.08 0.19 -4.50
N ARG A 162 10.14 -1.07 -4.05
CA ARG A 162 10.41 -2.23 -4.93
C ARG A 162 9.21 -2.68 -5.74
N GLY A 163 8.01 -2.24 -5.37
CA GLY A 163 6.75 -2.80 -5.86
C GLY A 163 6.29 -3.95 -4.97
N ARG A 164 5.04 -3.85 -4.50
CA ARG A 164 4.36 -4.89 -3.73
C ARG A 164 3.09 -5.31 -4.45
N GLU A 165 2.89 -6.61 -4.59
CA GLU A 165 1.62 -7.16 -5.10
C GLU A 165 0.55 -7.07 -4.01
N MET A 166 -0.62 -6.56 -4.38
CA MET A 166 -1.75 -6.32 -3.50
C MET A 166 -3.06 -6.59 -4.23
N ASN A 167 -4.16 -6.77 -3.50
CA ASN A 167 -5.48 -6.92 -4.10
C ASN A 167 -6.27 -5.62 -3.94
N VAL A 168 -6.69 -5.03 -5.05
CA VAL A 168 -7.60 -3.88 -5.07
C VAL A 168 -9.02 -4.37 -5.28
N LEU A 169 -9.97 -3.80 -4.55
CA LEU A 169 -11.39 -4.11 -4.64
C LEU A 169 -12.05 -3.16 -5.64
N SER A 170 -12.66 -3.73 -6.68
CA SER A 170 -13.41 -2.98 -7.70
C SER A 170 -14.80 -2.63 -7.19
N VAL A 171 -15.47 -1.65 -7.79
CA VAL A 171 -16.86 -1.28 -7.47
C VAL A 171 -17.84 -2.44 -7.58
N ASP A 172 -17.56 -3.42 -8.46
CA ASP A 172 -18.36 -4.64 -8.63
C ASP A 172 -18.13 -5.67 -7.49
N GLY A 173 -17.31 -5.35 -6.49
CA GLY A 173 -16.87 -6.27 -5.44
C GLY A 173 -15.80 -7.27 -5.89
N GLN A 174 -15.29 -7.16 -7.13
CA GLN A 174 -14.25 -8.05 -7.64
C GLN A 174 -12.85 -7.64 -7.16
N LEU A 175 -12.09 -8.61 -6.68
CA LEU A 175 -10.69 -8.43 -6.32
C LEU A 175 -9.79 -8.56 -7.55
N ARG A 176 -8.92 -7.57 -7.75
CA ARG A 176 -7.93 -7.56 -8.82
C ARG A 176 -6.54 -7.45 -8.21
N THR A 177 -5.64 -8.32 -8.63
CA THR A 177 -4.23 -8.22 -8.26
C THR A 177 -3.60 -7.04 -8.99
N CYS A 178 -2.87 -6.23 -8.24
CA CYS A 178 -2.18 -5.04 -8.72
C CYS A 178 -0.78 -4.97 -8.12
N THR A 179 0.13 -4.26 -8.78
CA THR A 179 1.44 -3.93 -8.21
C THR A 179 1.45 -2.47 -7.80
N CYS A 180 1.67 -2.21 -6.52
CA CYS A 180 1.71 -0.87 -5.94
C CYS A 180 3.15 -0.48 -5.60
N SER A 181 3.53 0.76 -5.90
CA SER A 181 4.86 1.25 -5.57
C SER A 181 4.94 2.74 -5.25
N PHE A 182 5.99 3.14 -4.55
CA PHE A 182 6.35 4.56 -4.42
C PHE A 182 7.51 4.92 -5.35
N ASP A 183 7.55 6.18 -5.76
CA ASP A 183 8.76 6.85 -6.24
C ASP A 183 9.88 6.77 -5.18
N ARG A 184 11.15 6.71 -5.61
CA ARG A 184 12.33 6.86 -4.75
C ARG A 184 12.33 8.14 -3.91
N LYS A 185 11.71 9.22 -4.40
CA LYS A 185 11.53 10.49 -3.67
C LYS A 185 10.26 10.53 -2.84
N LEU A 186 9.49 9.44 -2.80
CA LEU A 186 8.20 9.30 -2.12
C LEU A 186 7.15 10.34 -2.56
N ARG A 187 7.29 10.99 -3.72
CA ARG A 187 6.34 12.04 -4.15
C ARG A 187 5.08 11.51 -4.81
N SER A 188 5.11 10.27 -5.29
CA SER A 188 4.02 9.68 -6.06
C SER A 188 3.85 8.21 -5.72
N TYR A 189 2.59 7.80 -5.67
CA TYR A 189 2.13 6.43 -5.55
C TYR A 189 1.72 5.90 -6.93
N SER A 190 2.27 4.78 -7.35
CA SER A 190 1.98 4.16 -8.64
C SER A 190 1.25 2.83 -8.43
N ILE A 191 0.21 2.60 -9.21
CA ILE A 191 -0.57 1.37 -9.21
C ILE A 191 -0.55 0.81 -10.64
N VAL A 192 -0.16 -0.45 -10.78
CA VAL A 192 -0.14 -1.17 -12.05
C VAL A 192 -1.21 -2.24 -12.03
N ILE A 193 -2.17 -2.16 -12.94
CA ILE A 193 -3.26 -3.13 -13.14
C ILE A 193 -3.28 -3.49 -14.62
N ASN A 194 -3.21 -4.77 -14.97
CA ASN A 194 -3.28 -5.22 -16.37
C ASN A 194 -2.28 -4.51 -17.32
N LYS A 195 -1.07 -4.20 -16.85
CA LYS A 195 -0.02 -3.43 -17.57
C LYS A 195 -0.32 -1.93 -17.77
N GLU A 196 -1.43 -1.44 -17.26
CA GLU A 196 -1.73 -0.02 -17.19
C GLU A 196 -1.21 0.54 -15.87
N THR A 197 -0.46 1.64 -15.94
CA THR A 197 0.16 2.28 -14.78
C THR A 197 -0.52 3.62 -14.52
N ARG A 198 -1.13 3.76 -13.34
CA ARG A 198 -1.67 5.03 -12.84
C ARG A 198 -0.74 5.58 -11.78
N SER A 199 -0.25 6.80 -11.97
CA SER A 199 0.56 7.53 -10.98
C SER A 199 -0.26 8.61 -10.30
N ILE A 200 -0.23 8.64 -8.97
CA ILE A 200 -1.02 9.51 -8.10
C ILE A 200 -0.05 10.28 -7.19
N PRO A 201 0.05 11.61 -7.28
CA PRO A 201 0.86 12.40 -6.36
C PRO A 201 0.40 12.22 -4.90
N LEU A 202 1.34 12.14 -3.95
CA LEU A 202 0.96 11.99 -2.54
C LEU A 202 0.18 13.19 -1.98
N SER A 203 0.39 14.38 -2.54
CA SER A 203 -0.39 15.58 -2.20
C SER A 203 -1.88 15.50 -2.58
N LYS A 204 -2.29 14.48 -3.35
CA LYS A 204 -3.68 14.22 -3.74
C LYS A 204 -4.41 13.31 -2.75
N PHE A 205 -3.71 12.74 -1.77
CA PHE A 205 -4.32 11.90 -0.75
C PHE A 205 -4.90 12.78 0.35
N LYS A 206 -6.18 12.58 0.66
CA LYS A 206 -6.89 13.31 1.70
C LYS A 206 -6.81 12.57 3.03
N GLU A 207 -7.15 11.28 3.03
CA GLU A 207 -7.20 10.45 4.24
C GLU A 207 -7.13 8.95 3.90
N VAL A 208 -6.78 8.14 4.91
CA VAL A 208 -6.75 6.68 4.83
C VAL A 208 -7.77 6.12 5.82
N LEU A 209 -8.79 5.45 5.30
CA LEU A 209 -9.86 4.82 6.08
C LEU A 209 -9.61 3.32 6.23
N GLN A 210 -10.12 2.72 7.30
CA GLN A 210 -9.97 1.29 7.59
C GLN A 210 -11.33 0.62 7.78
N GLY A 211 -11.44 -0.62 7.31
CA GLY A 211 -12.67 -1.40 7.42
C GLY A 211 -13.80 -0.85 6.56
N THR A 212 -14.97 -0.70 7.17
CA THR A 212 -16.23 -0.31 6.52
C THR A 212 -16.53 1.19 6.58
N GLU A 213 -15.58 2.03 7.01
CA GLU A 213 -15.85 3.40 7.44
C GLU A 213 -16.30 4.45 6.41
N PRO A 214 -16.34 4.20 5.10
CA PRO A 214 -17.10 5.09 4.22
C PRO A 214 -18.44 4.46 3.79
N ASP A 215 -19.51 4.88 4.44
CA ASP A 215 -20.90 4.44 4.14
C ASP A 215 -21.38 4.89 2.74
N ASP A 216 -20.74 5.91 2.16
CA ASP A 216 -21.15 6.55 0.91
C ASP A 216 -20.55 5.92 -0.36
N ILE A 217 -19.86 4.78 -0.25
CA ILE A 217 -19.22 4.11 -1.39
C ILE A 217 -20.04 2.88 -1.79
N ALA A 218 -20.34 2.76 -3.09
CA ALA A 218 -21.06 1.60 -3.63
C ALA A 218 -20.27 0.27 -3.56
N THR A 219 -18.97 0.34 -3.26
CA THR A 219 -18.08 -0.82 -3.17
C THR A 219 -18.35 -1.58 -1.87
N PRO A 220 -18.58 -2.90 -1.89
CA PRO A 220 -18.86 -3.69 -0.70
C PRO A 220 -17.58 -3.86 0.15
N LEU A 221 -17.36 -2.97 1.12
CA LEU A 221 -16.20 -3.00 2.01
C LEU A 221 -16.37 -4.04 3.13
N ASP A 222 -15.25 -4.59 3.58
CA ASP A 222 -15.17 -5.49 4.73
C ASP A 222 -14.13 -5.00 5.76
N GLU A 223 -14.07 -5.67 6.92
CA GLU A 223 -13.11 -5.34 7.98
C GLU A 223 -11.64 -5.48 7.53
N LEU A 224 -11.37 -6.20 6.43
CA LEU A 224 -10.02 -6.41 5.91
C LEU A 224 -9.64 -5.36 4.85
N CYS A 225 -10.48 -4.35 4.61
CA CYS A 225 -10.20 -3.29 3.65
C CYS A 225 -9.46 -2.11 4.27
N ALA A 226 -8.58 -1.47 3.49
CA ALA A 226 -8.11 -0.12 3.73
C ALA A 226 -8.39 0.72 2.47
N THR A 227 -8.98 1.90 2.64
CA THR A 227 -9.46 2.75 1.53
C THR A 227 -8.74 4.08 1.53
N PHE A 228 -8.18 4.48 0.39
CA PHE A 228 -7.58 5.80 0.19
C PHE A 228 -8.63 6.71 -0.41
N VAL A 229 -8.81 7.88 0.20
CA VAL A 229 -9.67 8.92 -0.35
C VAL A 229 -8.77 9.98 -0.98
N LEU A 230 -8.99 10.26 -2.26
CA LEU A 230 -8.30 11.33 -2.97
C LEU A 230 -9.07 12.66 -2.84
N ASP A 231 -8.38 13.77 -3.07
CA ASP A 231 -8.97 15.12 -3.15
C ASP A 231 -10.06 15.24 -4.24
N SER A 232 -9.98 14.41 -5.28
CA SER A 232 -10.97 14.28 -6.35
C SER A 232 -12.29 13.63 -5.90
N GLY A 233 -12.31 13.03 -4.70
CA GLY A 233 -13.40 12.17 -4.22
C GLY A 233 -13.31 10.72 -4.72
N GLU A 234 -12.31 10.39 -5.54
CA GLU A 234 -12.05 8.99 -5.90
C GLU A 234 -11.57 8.19 -4.69
N CYS A 235 -12.00 6.92 -4.63
CA CYS A 235 -11.63 6.01 -3.56
C CYS A 235 -10.91 4.78 -4.11
N LEU A 236 -9.84 4.35 -3.45
CA LEU A 236 -9.08 3.15 -3.79
C LEU A 236 -9.04 2.20 -2.60
N SER A 237 -9.73 1.08 -2.70
CA SER A 237 -9.86 0.11 -1.60
C SER A 237 -8.97 -1.10 -1.82
N PHE A 238 -8.14 -1.43 -0.84
CA PHE A 238 -7.24 -2.57 -0.83
C PHE A 238 -7.70 -3.59 0.19
N ARG A 239 -7.76 -4.86 -0.21
CA ARG A 239 -8.16 -5.95 0.69
C ARG A 239 -6.95 -6.78 1.11
N PHE A 240 -6.81 -6.96 2.41
CA PHE A 240 -5.70 -7.69 3.03
C PHE A 240 -6.13 -9.10 3.46
N LYS A 241 -5.15 -9.92 3.83
CA LYS A 241 -5.42 -11.26 4.36
C LYS A 241 -5.86 -11.21 5.82
N ASP A 242 -5.25 -10.31 6.57
CA ASP A 242 -5.39 -10.21 8.02
C ASP A 242 -5.53 -8.75 8.46
N VAL A 243 -6.25 -8.53 9.55
CA VAL A 243 -6.47 -7.21 10.19
C VAL A 243 -5.14 -6.52 10.52
N GLN A 244 -4.17 -7.29 11.03
CA GLN A 244 -2.86 -6.75 11.40
C GLN A 244 -2.07 -6.20 10.20
N GLU A 245 -2.18 -6.85 9.03
CA GLU A 245 -1.54 -6.40 7.80
C GLU A 245 -2.17 -5.09 7.31
N ARG A 246 -3.50 -5.03 7.32
CA ARG A 246 -4.29 -3.82 7.03
C ARG A 246 -3.89 -2.65 7.92
N GLU A 247 -3.85 -2.84 9.24
CA GLU A 247 -3.50 -1.80 10.21
C GLU A 247 -2.08 -1.30 10.02
N SER A 248 -1.12 -2.22 9.89
CA SER A 248 0.28 -1.87 9.65
C SER A 248 0.44 -1.06 8.37
N PHE A 249 -0.29 -1.46 7.32
CA PHE A 249 -0.31 -0.75 6.05
C PHE A 249 -0.92 0.66 6.21
N ALA A 250 -2.09 0.77 6.83
CA ALA A 250 -2.80 2.05 7.00
C ALA A 250 -1.99 3.05 7.83
N ILE A 251 -1.43 2.62 8.96
CA ILE A 251 -0.58 3.47 9.83
C ILE A 251 0.65 3.97 9.05
N CYS A 252 1.35 3.07 8.35
CA CYS A 252 2.55 3.48 7.62
C CYS A 252 2.22 4.44 6.47
N LEU A 253 1.12 4.20 5.76
CA LEU A 253 0.70 5.09 4.69
C LEU A 253 0.27 6.46 5.22
N GLN A 254 -0.51 6.51 6.31
CA GLN A 254 -0.95 7.75 6.92
C GLN A 254 0.23 8.65 7.29
N ILE A 255 1.26 8.10 7.98
CA ILE A 255 2.46 8.87 8.33
C ILE A 255 3.17 9.43 7.08
N ILE A 256 3.21 8.67 5.98
CA ILE A 256 3.83 9.12 4.73
C ILE A 256 3.00 10.24 4.07
N VAL A 257 1.67 10.12 4.07
CA VAL A 257 0.76 11.14 3.53
C VAL A 257 0.85 12.42 4.37
N ASP A 258 0.83 12.32 5.70
CA ASP A 258 0.95 13.46 6.61
C ASP A 258 2.28 14.20 6.46
N GLY A 259 3.37 13.46 6.22
CA GLY A 259 4.68 14.06 5.97
C GLY A 259 4.82 14.78 4.63
N HIS A 260 3.81 14.68 3.76
CA HIS A 260 3.78 15.27 2.43
C HIS A 260 2.81 16.46 2.28
N GLN A 261 2.00 16.75 3.31
CA GLN A 261 1.15 17.94 3.38
C GLN A 261 1.95 19.15 3.87
#